data_AF-A0A349XTF1-F1
#
_entry.id   AF-A0A349XTF1-F1
#
_cell.length_a   1.000
_cell.length_b   1.000
_cell.length_c   1.000
_cell.angle_alpha   90.00
_cell.angle_beta   90.00
_cell.angle_gamma   90.00
#
_symmetry.space_group_name_H-M   'P 1'
#
loop_
_entity.id
_entity.type
_entity.pdbx_description
1 polymer ?
#
loop_
_entity_poly.entity_id
_entity_poly.type
_entity_poly.pdbx_seq_one_letter_code
_entity_poly.pdbx_strand_id
1 'polypeptide(L)' 'MRRYHVLTAEQFIAQGTSPGAILSIASTQKDRALRSQFEDTARVVALETGLPLQIPGAANDNRVRRLSRSGRVA' A
#
# COMPACT_ATOMS: atom_id res chain seq x y z
N MET A 1 22.91 -13.72 -6.30
CA MET A 1 21.97 -12.81 -5.60
C MET A 1 21.12 -12.09 -6.64
N ARG A 2 19.78 -12.17 -6.57
CA ARG A 2 18.91 -11.34 -7.42
C ARG A 2 19.01 -9.90 -6.93
N ARG A 3 19.42 -8.98 -7.81
CA ARG A 3 19.36 -7.54 -7.52
C ARG A 3 17.95 -7.08 -7.86
N TYR A 4 17.22 -6.61 -6.86
CA TYR A 4 15.94 -5.95 -7.04
C TYR A 4 16.18 -4.45 -7.21
N HIS A 5 15.49 -3.83 -8.16
CA HIS A 5 15.52 -2.38 -8.37
C HIS A 5 14.12 -1.84 -8.12
N VAL A 6 13.98 -0.96 -7.14
CA VAL A 6 12.72 -0.25 -6.88
C VAL A 6 12.68 0.96 -7.80
N LEU A 7 11.57 1.15 -8.52
CA LEU A 7 11.39 2.31 -9.38
C LEU A 7 11.28 3.59 -8.52
N THR A 8 11.64 4.74 -9.10
CA THR A 8 11.43 6.04 -8.45
C THR A 8 9.94 6.40 -8.41
N ALA A 9 9.57 7.38 -7.57
CA ALA A 9 8.19 7.86 -7.50
C ALA A 9 7.70 8.39 -8.86
N GLU A 10 8.51 9.20 -9.54
CA GLU A 10 8.23 9.71 -10.89
C GLU A 10 7.96 8.59 -11.90
N GLN A 11 8.72 7.50 -11.83
CA GLN A 11 8.52 6.34 -12.71
C GLN A 11 7.20 5.62 -12.42
N PHE A 12 6.82 5.48 -11.16
CA PHE A 12 5.50 4.93 -10.80
C PHE A 12 4.36 5.83 -11.27
N ILE A 13 4.51 7.15 -11.14
CA ILE A 13 3.52 8.13 -11.60
C ILE A 13 3.38 8.10 -13.12
N ALA A 14 4.49 8.06 -13.85
CA ALA A 14 4.49 7.94 -15.31
C ALA A 14 3.79 6.66 -15.80
N GLN A 15 3.81 5.59 -15.00
CA GLN A 15 3.10 4.34 -15.27
C GLN A 15 1.64 4.34 -14.81
N GLY A 16 1.17 5.40 -14.16
CA GLY A 16 -0.18 5.47 -13.58
C GLY A 16 -0.39 4.54 -12.38
N THR A 17 0.68 4.18 -11.67
CA THR A 17 0.60 3.27 -10.52
C THR A 17 0.14 4.03 -9.28
N SER A 18 -0.91 3.54 -8.62
CA SER A 18 -1.43 4.17 -7.40
C SER A 18 -0.54 3.89 -6.17
N PRO A 19 -0.50 4.79 -5.18
CA PRO A 19 0.20 4.56 -3.90
C PRO A 19 -0.23 3.24 -3.23
N GLY A 20 -1.52 2.92 -3.30
CA GLY A 20 -2.09 1.70 -2.76
C GLY A 20 -1.55 0.42 -3.41
N ALA A 21 -1.31 0.44 -4.72
CA ALA A 21 -0.70 -0.68 -5.43
C ALA A 21 0.77 -0.87 -5.01
N ILE A 22 1.52 0.22 -4.82
CA ILE A 22 2.90 0.18 -4.32
C ILE A 22 2.94 -0.41 -2.90
N LEU A 23 2.02 -0.01 -2.02
CA LEU A 23 1.88 -0.61 -0.68
C LEU A 23 1.51 -2.10 -0.73
N SER A 24 0.73 -2.53 -1.72
CA SER A 24 0.44 -3.96 -1.92
C SER A 24 1.67 -4.76 -2.32
N ILE A 25 2.64 -4.15 -3.03
CA ILE A 25 3.93 -4.79 -3.32
C ILE A 25 4.74 -4.89 -2.01
N ALA A 26 4.82 -3.79 -1.25
CA ALA A 26 5.54 -3.73 0.02
C ALA A 26 5.08 -4.81 1.01
N SER A 27 3.76 -5.08 1.09
CA SER A 27 3.19 -6.06 2.03
C SER A 27 3.61 -7.51 1.75
N THR A 28 3.95 -7.83 0.49
CA THR A 28 4.41 -9.17 0.08
C THR A 28 5.92 -9.36 0.23
N GLN A 29 6.65 -8.27 0.49
CA GLN A 29 8.10 -8.29 0.49
C GLN A 29 8.67 -8.79 1.82
N LYS A 30 9.57 -9.79 1.74
CA LYS A 30 10.22 -10.40 2.92
C LYS A 30 11.46 -9.62 3.38
N ASP A 31 12.13 -8.96 2.45
CA ASP A 31 13.28 -8.11 2.74
C ASP A 31 12.82 -6.77 3.34
N ARG A 32 13.28 -6.48 4.56
CA ARG A 32 12.89 -5.27 5.31
C ARG A 32 13.35 -3.99 4.62
N ALA A 33 14.54 -3.98 4.02
CA ALA A 33 15.08 -2.80 3.36
C ALA A 33 14.28 -2.48 2.09
N LEU A 34 13.98 -3.50 1.27
CA LEU A 34 13.14 -3.32 0.09
C LEU A 34 11.72 -2.91 0.45
N ARG A 35 11.15 -3.51 1.49
CA ARG A 35 9.82 -3.13 2.00
C ARG A 35 9.79 -1.65 2.40
N SER A 36 10.77 -1.17 3.15
CA SER A 36 10.86 0.25 3.55
C SER A 36 10.94 1.17 2.34
N GLN A 37 11.74 0.80 1.33
CA GLN A 37 11.84 1.59 0.09
C GLN A 37 10.49 1.71 -0.62
N PHE A 38 9.74 0.62 -0.77
CA PHE A 38 8.39 0.69 -1.36
C PHE A 38 7.42 1.54 -0.52
N GLU A 39 7.46 1.43 0.82
CA GLU A 39 6.62 2.25 1.69
C GLU A 39 6.94 3.75 1.55
N ASP A 40 8.21 4.12 1.46
CA ASP A 40 8.64 5.51 1.26
C ASP A 40 8.24 6.02 -0.13
N THR A 41 8.46 5.21 -1.18
CA THR A 41 8.03 5.56 -2.54
C THR A 41 6.52 5.75 -2.62
N ALA A 42 5.73 4.89 -1.98
CA ALA A 42 4.27 5.04 -1.94
C ALA A 42 3.85 6.38 -1.32
N ARG A 43 4.53 6.83 -0.24
CA ARG A 43 4.25 8.14 0.40
C ARG A 43 4.54 9.29 -0.54
N VAL A 44 5.67 9.25 -1.26
CA VAL A 44 6.01 10.28 -2.24
C VAL A 44 4.96 10.33 -3.36
N VAL A 45 4.59 9.19 -3.93
CA VAL A 45 3.54 9.13 -4.97
C VAL A 45 2.20 9.66 -4.45
N ALA A 46 1.82 9.36 -3.21
CA ALA A 46 0.59 9.86 -2.61
C ALA A 46 0.59 11.39 -2.46
N LEU A 47 1.73 11.95 -2.03
CA LEU A 47 1.91 13.39 -1.91
C LEU A 47 1.83 14.09 -3.28
N GLU A 48 2.49 13.54 -4.30
CA GLU A 48 2.55 14.15 -5.63
C GLU A 48 1.26 14.01 -6.44
N THR A 49 0.55 12.89 -6.30
CA THR A 49 -0.69 12.61 -7.06
C THR A 49 -1.96 13.00 -6.32
N GLY A 50 -1.89 13.26 -5.01
CA GLY A 50 -3.06 13.45 -4.15
C GLY A 50 -3.90 12.18 -3.92
N LEU A 51 -3.44 11.01 -4.38
CA LEU A 51 -4.13 9.75 -4.19
C LEU A 51 -3.91 9.19 -2.76
N PRO A 52 -4.90 8.47 -2.19
CA PRO A 52 -4.81 7.98 -0.82
C PRO A 52 -3.79 6.84 -0.66
N LEU A 53 -3.12 6.82 0.50
CA LEU A 53 -2.31 5.71 0.99
C LEU A 53 -3.19 4.58 1.54
N GLN A 54 -3.99 3.94 0.67
CA GLN A 54 -4.80 2.78 1.04
C GLN A 54 -4.53 1.64 0.07
N ILE A 55 -4.18 0.48 0.62
CA ILE A 55 -4.12 -0.76 -0.17
C ILE A 55 -5.55 -1.08 -0.65
N PRO A 56 -5.77 -1.29 -1.96
CA PRO A 56 -7.07 -1.70 -2.48
C PRO A 56 -7.63 -2.90 -1.73
N GLY A 57 -8.88 -2.81 -1.25
CA GLY A 57 -9.54 -3.85 -0.46
C GLY A 57 -9.34 -3.77 1.06
N ALA A 58 -8.29 -3.08 1.57
CA ALA A 58 -8.04 -2.99 3.02
C ALA A 58 -9.08 -2.13 3.77
N ALA A 59 -9.73 -1.18 3.09
CA ALA A 59 -10.79 -0.35 3.68
C ALA A 59 -12.08 -1.14 3.98
N ASN A 60 -12.35 -2.24 3.27
CA ASN A 60 -13.54 -3.06 3.51
C ASN A 60 -13.42 -3.88 4.81
N ASP A 61 -12.22 -4.33 5.18
CA ASP A 61 -12.03 -5.17 6.37
C ASP A 61 -12.36 -4.45 7.69
N ASN A 62 -12.05 -3.15 7.80
CA ASN A 62 -12.35 -2.38 9.00
C ASN A 62 -13.85 -2.09 9.19
N ARG A 63 -14.62 -1.97 8.09
CA ARG A 63 -16.09 -1.84 8.17
C ARG A 63 -16.76 -3.16 8.52
N VAL A 64 -16.29 -4.27 7.95
CA VAL A 64 -16.84 -5.61 8.22
C VAL A 64 -16.56 -6.03 9.67
N ARG A 65 -15.36 -5.78 10.21
CA ARG A 65 -15.06 -6.10 11.63
C ARG A 65 -15.89 -5.33 12.65
N ARG A 66 -16.36 -4.12 12.33
CA ARG A 66 -17.19 -3.32 13.26
C ARG A 66 -18.63 -3.84 13.33
N LEU A 67 -19.18 -4.35 12.23
CA LEU A 67 -20.52 -4.96 12.21
C LEU A 67 -20.55 -6.31 12.95
N SER A 68 -19.48 -7.11 12.89
CA SER A 68 -19.44 -8.41 13.57
C SER A 68 -19.26 -8.35 15.10
N ARG A 69 -18.93 -7.19 15.68
CA ARG A 69 -18.78 -7.01 17.14
C ARG A 69 -20.01 -6.42 17.83
N SER A 70 -21.05 -6.04 17.08
CA SER A 70 -22.26 -5.41 17.63
C SER A 70 -23.45 -6.37 17.78
N GLY A 71 -23.25 -7.68 17.63
CA GLY A 71 -24.34 -8.66 17.48
C GLY A 71 -24.35 -9.81 18.48
N ARG A 72 -23.93 -9.62 19.74
CA ARG A 72 -24.15 -10.64 20.78
C ARG A 72 -24.60 -10.04 22.10
N VAL A 73 -25.88 -9.72 22.15
CA VAL A 73 -26.66 -9.66 23.39
C VAL A 73 -27.89 -10.53 23.18
N ALA A 74 -27.82 -11.75 23.70
CA ALA A 74 -28.94 -12.63 24.03
C ALA A 74 -28.42 -13.62 25.06
#